data_AF-K1UUN6-F1
#
_entry.id   AF-K1UUN6-F1
#
_cell.length_a   1.000
_cell.length_b   1.000
_cell.length_c   1.000
_cell.angle_alpha   90.00
_cell.angle_beta   90.00
_cell.angle_gamma   90.00
#
_symmetry.space_group_name_H-M   'P 1'
#
loop_
_entity.id
_entity.type
_entity.pdbx_description
1 polymer ?
#
loop_
_entity_poly.entity_id
_entity_poly.type
_entity_poly.pdbx_seq_one_letter_code
_entity_poly.pdbx_strand_id
1 'polypeptide(L)'
;MLYYPLDSWFIRTTALRDRMIELNKTIRWKPESTGTGRFGKWLEGLVDWNLSRSRFWGTPLPIWATEDYSEMKCIGSVEELVAEIEKSVAASLMKENPYKNFKPGDLSKENYSTDRIDLHRPYVDNIVLVSSKGEPMRREPDLIDVWFDSGAMPYAQLHYPFEHGGDYFKS
;
A
#
# COMPACT_ATOMS: atom_id res chain seq x y z
N MET A 1 19.72 -18.24 -7.01
CA MET A 1 18.69 -17.85 -6.02
C MET A 1 18.69 -18.91 -4.93
N LEU A 2 18.63 -18.51 -3.66
CA LEU A 2 18.55 -19.41 -2.52
C LEU A 2 17.14 -19.29 -1.91
N TYR A 3 16.50 -20.42 -1.60
CA TYR A 3 15.23 -20.41 -0.88
C TYR A 3 15.53 -20.32 0.62
N TYR A 4 14.93 -19.34 1.30
CA TYR A 4 15.15 -19.08 2.71
C TYR A 4 13.84 -18.66 3.38
N PRO A 5 13.48 -19.22 4.55
CA PRO A 5 12.29 -18.81 5.27
C PRO A 5 12.51 -17.43 5.90
N LEU A 6 11.62 -16.49 5.59
CA LEU A 6 11.59 -15.14 6.17
C LEU A 6 10.13 -14.77 6.42
N ASP A 7 9.92 -13.93 7.43
CA ASP A 7 8.64 -13.24 7.61
C ASP A 7 8.43 -12.29 6.43
N SER A 8 7.23 -12.32 5.85
CA SER A 8 6.90 -11.52 4.68
C SER A 8 5.40 -11.38 4.50
N TRP A 9 4.99 -10.25 3.92
CA TRP A 9 3.58 -10.00 3.62
C TRP A 9 3.21 -10.52 2.23
N PHE A 10 2.07 -11.20 2.15
CA PHE A 10 1.55 -11.77 0.91
C PHE A 10 0.17 -11.23 0.57
N ILE A 11 -0.07 -11.00 -0.72
CA ILE A 11 -1.42 -10.85 -1.26
C ILE A 11 -1.92 -12.24 -1.62
N ARG A 12 -3.10 -12.62 -1.10
CA ARG A 12 -3.77 -13.90 -1.37
C ARG A 12 -4.36 -13.94 -2.79
N THR A 13 -3.52 -13.85 -3.80
CA THR A 13 -3.89 -13.85 -5.23
C THR A 13 -4.52 -15.17 -5.66
N THR A 14 -4.19 -16.27 -4.98
CA THR A 14 -4.79 -17.59 -5.23
C THR A 14 -6.31 -17.61 -5.06
N ALA A 15 -6.87 -16.74 -4.19
CA ALA A 15 -8.31 -16.61 -4.01
C ALA A 15 -9.03 -16.08 -5.26
N LEU A 16 -8.30 -15.39 -6.15
CA LEU A 16 -8.84 -14.79 -7.37
C LEU A 16 -8.34 -15.48 -8.65
N ARG A 17 -7.63 -16.60 -8.54
CA ARG A 17 -7.02 -17.30 -9.68
C ARG A 17 -8.02 -17.58 -10.81
N ASP A 18 -9.16 -18.18 -10.47
CA ASP A 18 -10.15 -18.58 -11.47
C ASP A 18 -10.78 -17.35 -12.14
N ARG A 19 -11.00 -16.27 -11.38
CA ARG A 19 -11.47 -14.99 -11.90
C ARG A 19 -10.44 -14.34 -12.82
N MET A 20 -9.15 -14.41 -12.49
CA MET A 20 -8.07 -13.92 -13.36
C MET A 20 -8.01 -14.72 -14.67
N ILE A 21 -8.17 -16.05 -14.62
CA ILE A 21 -8.23 -16.91 -15.81
C ILE A 21 -9.44 -16.57 -16.69
N GLU A 22 -10.60 -16.33 -16.07
CA GLU A 22 -11.82 -15.91 -16.76
C GLU A 22 -11.61 -14.57 -17.49
N LEU A 23 -11.14 -13.54 -16.77
CA LEU A 23 -10.87 -12.22 -17.33
C LEU A 23 -9.77 -12.24 -18.39
N ASN A 24 -8.76 -13.10 -18.25
CA ASN A 24 -7.73 -13.25 -19.27
C ASN A 24 -8.30 -13.63 -20.65
N LYS A 25 -9.42 -14.37 -20.69
CA LYS A 25 -10.09 -14.75 -21.96
C LYS A 25 -10.77 -13.58 -22.65
N THR A 26 -11.09 -12.50 -21.92
CA THR A 26 -11.70 -11.29 -22.51
C THR A 26 -10.66 -10.36 -23.13
N ILE A 27 -9.37 -10.59 -22.87
CA ILE A 27 -8.27 -9.77 -23.40
C ILE A 27 -7.96 -10.18 -24.84
N ARG A 28 -7.87 -9.18 -25.73
CA ARG A 28 -7.45 -9.39 -27.13
C ARG A 28 -5.93 -9.49 -27.24
N TRP A 29 -5.40 -10.67 -26.98
CA TRP A 29 -3.96 -10.95 -27.09
C TRP A 29 -3.45 -10.93 -28.54
N LYS A 30 -2.22 -10.43 -28.73
CA LYS A 30 -1.51 -10.41 -30.02
C LYS A 30 -0.05 -10.84 -29.80
N PRO A 31 0.33 -12.10 -30.11
CA PRO A 31 -0.50 -13.18 -30.65
C PRO A 31 -1.46 -13.78 -29.60
N GLU A 32 -2.53 -14.43 -30.07
CA GLU A 32 -3.53 -15.09 -29.20
C GLU A 32 -2.89 -16.16 -28.30
N SER A 33 -1.88 -16.86 -28.81
CA SER A 33 -1.11 -17.88 -28.08
C SER A 33 -0.41 -17.36 -26.83
N THR A 34 -0.21 -16.05 -26.66
CA THR A 34 0.31 -15.49 -25.41
C THR A 34 -0.71 -15.63 -24.27
N GLY A 35 -1.97 -15.32 -24.55
CA GLY A 35 -3.05 -15.38 -23.56
C GLY A 35 -3.46 -16.80 -23.21
N THR A 36 -3.61 -17.67 -24.23
CA THR A 36 -3.98 -19.08 -24.04
C THR A 36 -2.80 -19.95 -23.62
N GLY A 37 -1.58 -19.57 -23.98
CA GLY A 37 -0.33 -20.25 -23.65
C GLY A 37 0.39 -19.63 -22.46
N ARG A 38 1.44 -18.83 -22.71
CA ARG A 38 2.39 -18.39 -21.67
C ARG A 38 1.74 -17.78 -20.43
N PHE A 39 0.82 -16.83 -20.61
CA PHE A 39 0.19 -16.15 -19.49
C PHE A 39 -0.93 -16.99 -18.87
N GLY A 40 -1.76 -17.65 -19.68
CA GLY A 40 -2.80 -18.57 -19.20
C GLY A 40 -2.25 -19.71 -18.36
N LYS A 41 -1.17 -20.38 -18.81
CA LYS A 41 -0.48 -21.43 -18.06
C LYS A 41 0.17 -20.93 -16.78
N TRP A 42 0.68 -19.70 -16.78
CA TRP A 42 1.18 -19.07 -15.56
C TRP A 42 0.07 -18.84 -14.53
N LEU A 43 -1.12 -18.39 -14.97
CA LEU A 43 -2.28 -18.22 -14.09
C LEU A 43 -2.79 -19.56 -13.52
N GLU A 44 -2.76 -20.65 -14.29
CA GLU A 44 -3.12 -22.00 -13.79
C GLU A 44 -2.25 -22.41 -12.58
N GLY A 45 -0.96 -22.04 -12.59
CA GLY A 45 0.01 -22.28 -11.53
C GLY A 45 0.20 -21.12 -10.55
N LEU A 46 -0.74 -20.17 -10.48
CA LEU A 46 -0.61 -18.96 -9.66
C LEU A 46 -0.38 -19.31 -8.19
N VAL A 47 0.61 -18.65 -7.59
CA VAL A 47 0.91 -18.67 -6.15
C VAL A 47 0.63 -17.31 -5.54
N ASP A 48 0.47 -17.26 -4.22
CA ASP A 48 0.30 -16.01 -3.50
C ASP A 48 1.51 -15.09 -3.72
N TRP A 49 1.22 -13.81 -3.92
CA TRP A 49 2.25 -12.85 -4.28
C TRP A 49 2.92 -12.31 -3.02
N ASN A 50 4.20 -12.63 -2.86
CA ASN A 50 5.05 -11.98 -1.88
C ASN A 50 5.20 -10.48 -2.20
N LEU A 51 4.56 -9.64 -1.40
CA LEU A 51 4.49 -8.19 -1.56
C LEU A 51 5.65 -7.46 -0.89
N SER A 52 6.10 -7.93 0.28
CA SER A 52 7.01 -7.13 1.11
C SER A 52 8.47 -7.23 0.66
N ARG A 53 9.21 -6.14 0.81
CA ARG A 53 10.62 -6.02 0.43
C ARG A 53 11.40 -5.32 1.52
N SER A 54 12.41 -5.98 2.07
CA SER A 54 13.37 -5.36 2.99
C SER A 54 14.39 -4.53 2.20
N ARG A 55 14.01 -3.28 1.90
CA ARG A 55 14.75 -2.29 1.11
C ARG A 55 14.59 -0.89 1.70
N PHE A 56 15.34 0.08 1.18
CA PHE A 56 15.37 1.46 1.70
C PHE A 56 14.56 2.46 0.88
N TRP A 57 14.34 2.21 -0.42
CA TRP A 57 13.63 3.11 -1.33
C TRP A 57 12.48 2.40 -2.05
N GLY A 58 11.29 3.00 -2.01
CA GLY A 58 10.04 2.43 -2.51
C GLY A 58 8.85 2.82 -1.63
N THR A 59 7.64 2.46 -2.03
CA THR A 59 6.41 2.76 -1.30
C THR A 59 6.38 2.02 0.04
N PRO A 60 6.29 2.71 1.19
CA PRO A 60 6.23 2.06 2.49
C PRO A 60 4.94 1.26 2.68
N LEU A 61 5.03 0.07 3.27
CA LEU A 61 3.85 -0.71 3.66
C LEU A 61 3.09 0.05 4.77
N PRO A 62 1.81 0.42 4.58
CA PRO A 62 1.11 1.34 5.47
C PRO A 62 0.44 0.61 6.65
N ILE A 63 1.16 -0.34 7.26
CA ILE A 63 0.68 -1.14 8.38
C ILE A 63 1.42 -0.72 9.64
N TRP A 64 0.68 -0.35 10.68
CA TRP A 64 1.20 -0.16 12.02
C TRP A 64 0.74 -1.31 12.91
N ALA A 65 1.65 -1.83 13.73
CA ALA A 65 1.38 -2.95 14.63
C ALA A 65 1.88 -2.64 16.04
N THR A 66 1.23 -3.22 17.05
CA THR A 66 1.81 -3.33 18.40
C THR A 66 3.03 -4.26 18.36
N GLU A 67 3.91 -4.18 19.36
CA GLU A 67 5.12 -5.02 19.43
C GLU A 67 4.80 -6.52 19.40
N ASP A 68 3.65 -6.92 19.96
CA ASP A 68 3.18 -8.31 20.00
C ASP A 68 2.27 -8.69 18.83
N TYR A 69 2.05 -7.79 17.86
CA TYR A 69 1.14 -7.96 16.72
C TYR A 69 -0.33 -8.30 17.11
N SER A 70 -0.73 -8.07 18.37
CA SER A 70 -2.10 -8.31 18.81
C SER A 70 -3.11 -7.31 18.20
N GLU A 71 -2.64 -6.12 17.82
CA GLU A 71 -3.40 -5.14 17.08
C GLU A 71 -2.60 -4.62 15.88
N MET A 72 -3.28 -4.48 14.74
CA MET A 72 -2.72 -3.91 13.51
C MET A 72 -3.69 -2.93 12.89
N LYS A 73 -3.17 -1.85 12.31
CA LYS A 73 -3.91 -0.82 11.59
C LYS A 73 -3.30 -0.65 10.20
N CYS A 74 -4.13 -0.77 9.17
CA CYS A 74 -3.75 -0.47 7.78
C CYS A 74 -4.28 0.91 7.42
N ILE A 75 -3.39 1.88 7.25
CA ILE A 75 -3.76 3.27 6.98
C ILE A 75 -3.97 3.46 5.48
N GLY A 76 -5.20 3.83 5.09
CA GLY A 76 -5.64 3.94 3.70
C GLY A 76 -5.55 5.34 3.10
N SER A 77 -5.30 6.38 3.91
CA SER A 77 -5.21 7.76 3.43
C SER A 77 -4.35 8.64 4.34
N VAL A 78 -3.89 9.77 3.79
CA VAL A 78 -3.18 10.79 4.58
C VAL A 78 -4.09 11.43 5.64
N GLU A 79 -5.38 11.61 5.34
CA GLU A 79 -6.35 12.13 6.30
C GLU A 79 -6.48 11.20 7.52
N GLU A 80 -6.60 9.89 7.27
CA GLU A 80 -6.62 8.87 8.32
C GLU A 80 -5.32 8.87 9.12
N LEU A 81 -4.17 8.97 8.44
CA LEU A 81 -2.86 9.03 9.11
C LEU A 81 -2.77 10.23 10.06
N VAL A 82 -3.15 11.42 9.58
CA VAL A 82 -3.16 12.65 10.37
C VAL A 82 -4.07 12.50 11.59
N ALA A 83 -5.27 11.95 11.43
CA ALA A 83 -6.19 11.73 12.54
C ALA A 83 -5.65 10.74 13.59
N GLU A 84 -4.99 9.66 13.17
CA GLU A 84 -4.37 8.70 14.09
C GLU A 84 -3.14 9.29 14.80
N ILE A 85 -2.38 10.17 14.15
CA ILE A 85 -1.28 10.90 14.79
C ILE A 85 -1.81 11.83 15.88
N GLU A 86 -2.90 12.56 15.65
CA GLU A 86 -3.50 13.42 16.68
C GLU A 86 -3.93 12.63 17.92
N LYS A 87 -4.48 11.41 17.73
CA LYS A 87 -4.78 10.49 18.85
C LYS A 87 -3.50 10.10 19.60
N SER A 88 -2.42 9.84 18.88
CA SER A 88 -1.11 9.52 19.46
C SER A 88 -0.50 10.69 20.25
N VAL A 89 -0.67 11.93 19.77
CA VAL A 89 -0.28 13.15 20.48
C VAL A 89 -1.09 13.32 21.76
N ALA A 90 -2.42 13.12 21.69
CA ALA A 90 -3.29 13.16 22.87
C ALA A 90 -2.93 12.09 23.91
N ALA A 91 -2.45 10.92 23.45
CA ALA A 91 -1.93 9.84 24.29
C ALA A 91 -0.47 10.06 24.76
N SER A 92 0.15 11.20 24.44
CA SER A 92 1.55 11.53 24.76
C SER A 92 2.60 10.56 24.20
N LEU A 93 2.27 9.81 23.15
CA LEU A 93 3.22 8.93 22.44
C LEU A 93 3.99 9.68 21.36
N MET A 94 3.40 10.73 20.80
CA MET A 94 4.02 11.67 19.87
C MET A 94 4.07 13.07 20.48
N LYS A 95 5.15 13.82 20.21
CA LYS A 95 5.29 15.21 20.70
C LYS A 95 4.41 16.18 19.94
N GLU A 96 4.35 16.02 18.62
CA GLU A 96 3.55 16.82 17.72
C GLU A 96 3.24 16.02 16.45
N ASN A 97 2.28 16.51 15.68
CA ASN A 97 2.00 15.98 14.36
C ASN A 97 3.00 16.54 13.33
N PRO A 98 3.86 15.69 12.70
CA PRO A 98 4.82 16.15 11.70
C PRO A 98 4.15 16.72 10.44
N TYR A 99 2.88 16.36 10.18
CA TYR A 99 2.11 16.80 9.03
C TYR A 99 1.05 17.86 9.39
N LYS A 100 1.22 18.59 10.50
CA LYS A 100 0.29 19.66 10.94
C LYS A 100 0.03 20.76 9.89
N ASN A 101 0.94 20.92 8.93
CA ASN A 101 0.83 21.91 7.86
C ASN A 101 0.20 21.34 6.57
N PHE A 102 0.01 20.02 6.48
CA PHE A 102 -0.72 19.38 5.40
C PHE A 102 -2.22 19.51 5.66
N LYS A 103 -2.98 19.87 4.62
CA LYS A 103 -4.44 20.02 4.70
C LYS A 103 -5.12 18.95 3.84
N PRO A 104 -5.81 17.97 4.43
CA PRO A 104 -6.63 17.04 3.67
C PRO A 104 -7.64 17.77 2.78
N GLY A 105 -7.80 17.29 1.54
CA GLY A 105 -8.68 17.91 0.54
C GLY A 105 -8.11 19.12 -0.21
N ASP A 106 -6.97 19.68 0.22
CA ASP A 106 -6.24 20.70 -0.55
C ASP A 106 -5.29 20.01 -1.54
N LEU A 107 -5.70 19.97 -2.81
CA LEU A 107 -4.99 19.29 -3.89
C LEU A 107 -3.98 20.19 -4.62
N SER A 108 -3.64 21.34 -4.02
CA SER A 108 -2.62 22.23 -4.57
C SER A 108 -1.23 21.61 -4.47
N LYS A 109 -0.37 21.91 -5.46
CA LYS A 109 1.04 21.48 -5.46
C LYS A 109 1.79 21.92 -4.19
N GLU A 110 1.43 23.08 -3.66
CA GLU A 110 2.02 23.63 -2.44
C GLU A 110 1.69 22.78 -1.20
N ASN A 111 0.49 22.19 -1.15
CA ASN A 111 0.08 21.33 -0.05
C ASN A 111 0.80 19.98 -0.08
N TYR A 112 1.11 19.48 -1.29
CA TYR A 112 1.83 18.22 -1.54
C TYR A 112 3.35 18.42 -1.71
N SER A 113 3.90 19.56 -1.30
CA SER A 113 5.35 19.74 -1.28
C SER A 113 5.99 18.87 -0.18
N THR A 114 7.25 18.47 -0.40
CA THR A 114 8.04 17.69 0.57
C THR A 114 8.25 18.40 1.90
N ASP A 115 8.06 19.73 1.94
CA ASP A 115 8.13 20.53 3.17
C ASP A 115 6.90 20.35 4.08
N ARG A 116 5.78 19.90 3.51
CA ARG A 116 4.51 19.69 4.23
C ARG A 116 4.20 18.21 4.44
N ILE A 117 4.57 17.37 3.48
CA ILE A 117 4.35 15.93 3.57
C ILE A 117 5.40 15.14 2.79
N ASP A 118 6.03 14.20 3.48
CA ASP A 118 6.83 13.15 2.86
C ASP A 118 6.51 11.82 3.57
N LEU A 119 5.95 10.89 2.81
CA LEU A 119 5.56 9.56 3.27
C LEU A 119 6.66 8.52 3.04
N HIS A 120 7.82 8.91 2.52
CA HIS A 120 8.94 7.99 2.32
C HIS A 120 9.67 7.69 3.64
N ARG A 121 10.45 6.62 3.61
CA ARG A 121 11.50 6.40 4.61
C ARG A 121 12.58 7.48 4.45
N PRO A 122 13.18 7.97 5.56
CA PRO A 122 12.96 7.53 6.95
C PRO A 122 11.81 8.25 7.67
N TYR A 123 11.16 9.24 7.06
CA TYR A 123 10.23 10.15 7.74
C TYR A 123 9.03 9.41 8.33
N VAL A 124 8.38 8.55 7.54
CA VAL A 124 7.19 7.78 7.97
C VAL A 124 7.51 6.77 9.08
N ASP A 125 8.76 6.30 9.18
CA ASP A 125 9.18 5.32 10.19
C ASP A 125 9.20 5.92 11.61
N ASN A 126 9.26 7.25 11.72
CA ASN A 126 9.26 7.96 13.01
C ASN A 126 7.84 8.18 13.57
N ILE A 127 6.80 7.83 12.81
CA ILE A 127 5.41 7.99 13.23
C ILE A 127 5.00 6.82 14.11
N VAL A 128 4.67 7.12 15.37
CA VAL A 128 4.13 6.16 16.32
C VAL A 128 2.62 6.42 16.46
N LEU A 129 1.81 5.40 16.25
CA LEU A 129 0.37 5.46 16.49
C LEU A 129 0.02 4.86 17.86
N VAL A 130 -1.23 5.03 18.29
CA VAL A 130 -1.74 4.49 19.56
C VAL A 130 -2.73 3.37 19.29
N SER A 131 -2.59 2.23 19.98
CA SER A 131 -3.52 1.10 19.91
C SER A 131 -4.82 1.40 20.67
N SER A 132 -5.83 0.53 20.54
CA SER A 132 -7.05 0.60 21.33
C SER A 132 -6.81 0.52 22.85
N LYS A 133 -5.67 -0.05 23.27
CA LYS A 133 -5.25 -0.18 24.67
C LYS A 133 -4.33 0.95 25.16
N GLY A 134 -3.99 1.91 24.30
CA GLY A 134 -3.04 2.97 24.62
C GLY A 134 -1.56 2.59 24.40
N GLU A 135 -1.29 1.46 23.77
CA GLU A 135 0.08 0.96 23.52
C GLU A 135 0.64 1.57 22.22
N PRO A 136 1.97 1.78 22.13
CA PRO A 136 2.59 2.29 20.92
C PRO A 136 2.52 1.27 19.78
N MET A 137 2.16 1.76 18.60
CA MET A 137 2.19 1.00 17.35
C MET A 137 3.26 1.56 16.42
N ARG A 138 4.07 0.69 15.83
CA ARG A 138 5.14 1.05 14.88
C ARG A 138 4.81 0.53 13.50
N ARG A 139 5.25 1.27 12.47
CA ARG A 139 5.07 0.84 11.09
C ARG A 139 5.91 -0.41 10.82
N GLU A 140 5.35 -1.33 10.05
CA GLU A 140 6.09 -2.41 9.40
C GLU A 140 7.29 -1.84 8.64
N PRO A 141 8.54 -2.29 8.85
CA PRO A 141 9.70 -1.65 8.23
C PRO A 141 9.79 -1.90 6.71
N ASP A 142 9.10 -2.92 6.22
CA ASP A 142 9.13 -3.33 4.83
C ASP A 142 8.50 -2.30 3.88
N LEU A 143 8.95 -2.38 2.63
CA LEU A 143 8.42 -1.65 1.48
C LEU A 143 7.62 -2.58 0.58
N ILE A 144 6.83 -1.99 -0.30
CA ILE A 144 6.02 -2.69 -1.30
C ILE A 144 6.88 -3.08 -2.52
N ASP A 145 6.58 -4.21 -3.13
CA ASP A 145 7.17 -4.64 -4.42
C ASP A 145 6.89 -3.63 -5.54
N VAL A 146 7.91 -3.25 -6.30
CA VAL A 146 7.79 -2.22 -7.36
C VAL A 146 6.79 -2.58 -8.47
N TRP A 147 6.53 -3.89 -8.67
CA TRP A 147 5.50 -4.36 -9.59
C TRP A 147 4.09 -3.99 -9.13
N PHE A 148 3.88 -3.80 -7.83
CA PHE A 148 2.63 -3.30 -7.28
C PHE A 148 2.42 -1.83 -7.65
N ASP A 149 3.45 -0.98 -7.48
CA ASP A 149 3.38 0.43 -7.90
C ASP A 149 3.05 0.54 -9.39
N SER A 150 3.72 -0.26 -10.23
CA SER A 150 3.47 -0.31 -11.67
C SER A 150 2.07 -0.86 -12.00
N GLY A 151 1.60 -1.84 -11.24
CA GLY A 151 0.27 -2.44 -11.39
C GLY A 151 -0.87 -1.51 -10.95
N ALA A 152 -0.61 -0.62 -9.99
CA ALA A 152 -1.57 0.37 -9.49
C ALA A 152 -1.71 1.59 -10.40
N MET A 153 -0.79 1.78 -11.36
CA MET A 153 -0.73 2.92 -12.28
C MET A 153 -2.09 3.33 -12.89
N PRO A 154 -2.97 2.42 -13.35
CA PRO A 154 -4.28 2.81 -13.90
C PRO A 154 -5.10 3.69 -12.96
N TYR A 155 -5.00 3.45 -11.65
CA TYR A 155 -5.75 4.17 -10.61
C TYR A 155 -4.92 5.29 -9.97
N ALA A 156 -3.67 4.98 -9.62
CA ALA A 156 -2.80 5.87 -8.85
C ALA A 156 -2.45 7.15 -9.63
N GLN A 157 -2.33 7.08 -10.96
CA GLN A 157 -2.03 8.27 -11.79
C GLN A 157 -3.16 9.31 -11.76
N LEU A 158 -4.38 8.90 -11.41
CA LEU A 158 -5.57 9.74 -11.32
C LEU A 158 -5.91 10.08 -9.88
N HIS A 159 -5.04 9.76 -8.92
CA HIS A 159 -5.31 9.95 -7.49
C HIS A 159 -6.65 9.32 -7.04
N TYR A 160 -7.11 8.26 -7.74
CA TYR A 160 -8.26 7.47 -7.33
C TYR A 160 -7.95 6.76 -6.00
N PRO A 161 -8.89 6.69 -5.04
CA PRO A 161 -10.31 7.08 -5.13
C PRO A 161 -10.63 8.53 -4.73
N PHE A 162 -9.63 9.37 -4.48
CA PHE A 162 -9.81 10.72 -3.93
C PHE A 162 -10.20 11.77 -4.98
N GLU A 163 -9.62 11.66 -6.18
CA GLU A 163 -9.95 12.51 -7.33
C GLU A 163 -10.46 11.70 -8.51
N HIS A 164 -11.00 12.42 -9.50
CA HIS A 164 -11.34 11.93 -10.84
C HIS A 164 -12.41 10.80 -10.94
N GLY A 165 -12.90 10.28 -9.81
CA GLY A 165 -14.05 9.38 -9.74
C GLY A 165 -13.90 8.07 -10.52
N GLY A 166 -14.98 7.29 -10.59
CA GLY A 166 -15.00 5.98 -11.26
C GLY A 166 -15.18 6.05 -12.78
N ASP A 167 -15.47 7.22 -13.35
CA ASP A 167 -15.88 7.35 -14.75
C ASP A 167 -14.78 6.97 -15.74
N TYR A 168 -13.51 7.17 -15.37
CA TYR A 168 -12.35 6.73 -16.16
C TYR A 168 -12.21 5.21 -16.28
N PHE A 169 -12.89 4.45 -15.43
CA PHE A 169 -12.79 2.98 -15.36
C PHE A 169 -14.02 2.26 -15.92
N LYS A 170 -15.01 3.01 -16.44
CA LYS A 170 -16.19 2.43 -17.08
C LYS A 170 -15.82 1.93 -18.49
N SER A 171 -15.97 0.64 -18.71
CA SER A 171 -15.85 -0.04 -20.02
C SER A 171 -17.12 0.08 -20.86
#